data_AF-A0A382I5J9-F1
#
_entry.id   AF-A0A382I5J9-F1
#
_cell.length_a   1.000
_cell.length_b   1.000
_cell.length_c   1.000
_cell.angle_alpha   90.00
_cell.angle_beta   90.00
_cell.angle_gamma   90.00
#
_symmetry.space_group_name_H-M   'P 1'
#
loop_
_entity.id
_entity.type
_entity.pdbx_description
1 polymer ?
#
loop_
_entity_poly.entity_id
_entity_poly.type
_entity_poly.pdbx_seq_one_letter_code
_entity_poly.pdbx_strand_id
1 'polypeptide(L)'
;MRIISSAPTRIDLAGGTLDIWPLYLFHSNSQTLNVAITRRAECVLSPHPDRRLRLDANDTGVVIEVDNYTELEGCNASMLLSRIAS
;
A
#
# COMPACT_ATOMS: atom_id res chain seq x y z
N MET A 1 8.53 10.29 18.88
CA MET A 1 8.95 9.03 18.24
C MET A 1 8.59 9.11 16.76
N ARG A 2 9.43 8.59 15.85
CA ARG A 2 9.13 8.56 14.40
C ARG A 2 9.52 7.17 13.89
N ILE A 3 8.61 6.52 13.18
CA ILE A 3 8.85 5.23 12.52
C ILE A 3 8.95 5.49 11.02
N ILE A 4 9.96 4.92 10.39
CA ILE A 4 10.21 5.04 8.95
C ILE A 4 10.31 3.63 8.40
N SER A 5 9.57 3.35 7.33
CA SER A 5 9.58 2.06 6.64
C SER A 5 9.66 2.28 5.13
N SER A 6 10.21 1.30 4.41
CA SER A 6 10.22 1.30 2.95
C SER A 6 10.15 -0.10 2.36
N ALA A 7 9.55 -0.21 1.18
CA ALA A 7 9.46 -1.46 0.42
C ALA A 7 9.97 -1.24 -1.02
N PRO A 8 10.81 -2.14 -1.58
CA PRO A 8 11.19 -2.05 -2.97
C PRO A 8 10.01 -2.37 -3.89
N THR A 9 9.93 -1.69 -5.03
CA THR A 9 9.03 -2.11 -6.11
C THR A 9 9.64 -3.32 -6.84
N ARG A 10 8.78 -4.09 -7.51
CA ARG A 10 9.20 -5.26 -8.31
C ARG A 10 8.96 -5.04 -9.79
N ILE A 11 9.75 -5.71 -10.62
CA ILE A 11 9.48 -5.94 -12.04
C ILE A 11 9.28 -7.44 -12.25
N ASP A 12 8.26 -7.82 -13.03
CA ASP A 12 8.04 -9.19 -13.43
C ASP A 12 8.80 -9.48 -14.73
N LEU A 13 9.68 -10.49 -14.70
CA LEU A 13 10.47 -10.93 -15.84
C LEU A 13 9.75 -12.00 -16.66
N ALA A 14 9.03 -12.90 -15.98
CA ALA A 14 8.25 -13.97 -16.61
C ALA A 14 7.07 -14.38 -15.73
N GLY A 15 5.99 -14.83 -16.38
CA GLY A 15 4.84 -15.45 -15.70
C GLY A 15 3.97 -14.51 -14.88
N GLY A 16 4.18 -13.18 -14.91
CA GLY A 16 3.44 -12.22 -14.07
C GLY A 16 1.91 -12.32 -14.17
N THR A 17 1.37 -12.64 -15.36
CA THR A 17 -0.08 -12.85 -15.54
C THR A 17 -0.61 -14.06 -14.76
N LEU A 18 0.21 -15.08 -14.49
CA LEU A 18 -0.21 -16.26 -13.74
C LEU A 18 -0.46 -15.94 -12.25
N ASP A 19 0.10 -14.84 -11.73
CA ASP A 19 -0.13 -14.33 -10.36
C ASP A 19 -1.57 -13.79 -10.18
N ILE A 20 -2.33 -13.64 -11.27
CA ILE A 20 -3.74 -13.21 -11.21
C ILE A 20 -4.61 -14.43 -10.87
N TRP A 21 -5.35 -14.36 -9.77
CA TRP A 21 -6.35 -15.38 -9.44
C TRP A 21 -7.47 -15.41 -10.51
N PRO A 22 -7.95 -16.59 -10.96
CA PRO A 22 -7.53 -17.96 -10.62
C PRO A 22 -6.56 -18.58 -11.67
N LEU A 23 -5.88 -17.78 -12.49
CA LEU A 23 -5.25 -18.24 -13.73
C LEU A 23 -4.19 -19.33 -13.55
N TYR A 24 -3.43 -19.30 -12.45
CA TYR A 24 -2.46 -20.35 -12.13
C TYR A 24 -3.09 -21.73 -11.92
N LEU A 25 -4.38 -21.81 -11.54
CA LEU A 25 -5.08 -23.09 -11.32
C LEU A 25 -5.33 -23.85 -12.63
N PHE A 26 -5.32 -23.16 -13.78
CA PHE A 26 -5.52 -23.77 -15.09
C PHE A 26 -4.21 -24.13 -15.80
N HIS A 27 -3.06 -23.87 -15.19
CA HIS A 27 -1.75 -24.10 -15.79
C HIS A 27 -0.87 -24.92 -14.85
N SER A 28 -0.65 -26.19 -15.19
CA SER A 28 0.23 -27.07 -14.44
C SER A 28 1.64 -26.49 -14.35
N ASN A 29 2.24 -26.50 -13.17
CA ASN A 29 3.60 -25.99 -12.92
C ASN A 29 3.76 -24.50 -13.26
N SER A 30 2.73 -23.69 -13.03
CA SER A 30 2.80 -22.24 -13.13
C SER A 30 3.91 -21.68 -12.23
N GLN A 31 4.71 -20.75 -12.76
CA GLN A 31 5.81 -20.09 -12.06
C GLN A 31 5.80 -18.60 -12.41
N THR A 32 6.20 -17.78 -11.46
CA THR A 32 6.46 -16.35 -11.65
C THR A 32 7.93 -16.08 -11.36
N LEU A 33 8.55 -15.21 -12.15
CA LEU A 33 9.90 -14.71 -11.90
C LEU A 33 9.82 -13.19 -11.81
N ASN A 34 10.11 -12.65 -10.63
CA ASN A 34 10.16 -11.23 -10.37
C ASN A 34 11.47 -10.83 -9.71
N VAL A 35 11.80 -9.54 -9.78
CA VAL A 35 12.99 -8.97 -9.16
C VAL A 35 12.66 -7.65 -8.48
N ALA A 36 13.13 -7.48 -7.25
CA ALA A 36 13.07 -6.20 -6.55
C ALA A 36 14.06 -5.22 -7.18
N ILE A 37 13.64 -3.99 -7.42
CA ILE A 37 14.48 -2.92 -7.97
C ILE A 37 14.75 -1.83 -6.94
N THR A 38 15.62 -0.88 -7.28
CA THR A 38 16.04 0.21 -6.39
C THR A 38 15.01 1.32 -6.23
N ARG A 39 13.87 1.27 -6.94
CA ARG A 39 12.73 2.16 -6.71
C ARG A 39 11.95 1.65 -5.50
N ARG A 40 11.61 2.55 -4.58
CA ARG A 40 11.01 2.20 -3.29
C ARG A 40 9.77 3.03 -3.02
N ALA A 41 8.79 2.42 -2.36
CA ALA A 41 7.73 3.14 -1.65
C ALA A 41 8.20 3.37 -0.20
N GLU A 42 7.88 4.53 0.36
CA GLU A 42 8.27 4.91 1.71
C GLU A 42 7.04 5.32 2.52
N CYS A 43 7.06 5.02 3.82
CA CYS A 43 6.03 5.42 4.76
C CYS A 43 6.67 5.96 6.04
N VAL A 44 6.14 7.06 6.54
CA VAL A 44 6.57 7.71 7.77
C VAL A 44 5.38 7.80 8.70
N LEU A 45 5.54 7.30 9.93
CA LEU A 45 4.57 7.44 10.99
C LEU A 45 5.15 8.28 12.13
N SER A 46 4.41 9.30 12.56
CA SER A 46 4.76 10.14 13.70
C SER A 46 3.51 10.50 14.50
N PRO A 47 3.62 10.66 15.84
CA PRO A 47 2.55 11.20 16.65
C PRO A 47 2.08 12.55 16.12
N HIS A 48 0.76 12.70 16.01
CA HIS A 48 0.14 13.98 15.68
C HIS A 48 -0.11 14.77 16.98
N PRO A 49 0.14 16.11 17.02
CA PRO A 49 -0.03 16.91 18.23
C PRO A 49 -1.44 16.86 18.83
N ASP A 50 -2.46 16.85 17.97
CA ASP A 50 -3.85 17.09 18.38
C ASP A 50 -4.72 15.84 18.52
N ARG A 51 -4.12 14.66 18.76
CA ARG A 51 -4.81 13.34 18.83
C ARG A 51 -5.66 12.99 17.59
N ARG A 52 -5.43 13.68 16.48
CA ARG A 52 -6.04 13.43 15.16
C ARG A 52 -5.19 12.48 14.33
N LEU A 53 -5.79 11.90 13.31
CA LEU A 53 -5.08 11.15 12.28
C LEU A 53 -4.98 12.01 11.02
N ARG A 54 -3.76 12.12 10.49
CA ARG A 54 -3.49 12.72 9.19
C ARG A 54 -2.80 11.69 8.31
N LEU A 55 -3.39 11.40 7.16
CA LEU A 55 -2.86 10.52 6.13
C LEU A 55 -2.47 11.38 4.94
N ASP A 56 -1.22 11.28 4.52
CA ASP A 56 -0.66 12.08 3.44
C ASP A 56 -0.09 11.14 2.37
N ALA A 57 -0.72 11.12 1.19
CA ALA A 57 -0.31 10.33 0.04
C ALA A 57 0.35 11.23 -1.00
N ASN A 58 1.65 11.47 -0.82
CA ASN A 58 2.45 12.37 -1.66
C ASN A 58 2.40 12.07 -3.16
N ASP A 59 2.25 10.80 -3.53
CA ASP A 59 2.21 10.33 -4.92
C ASP A 59 0.92 10.73 -5.65
N THR A 60 -0.18 10.87 -4.90
CA THR A 60 -1.49 11.29 -5.41
C THR A 60 -1.87 12.72 -5.02
N GLY A 61 -1.13 13.34 -4.09
CA GLY A 61 -1.44 14.64 -3.52
C GLY A 61 -2.67 14.63 -2.59
N VAL A 62 -3.15 13.45 -2.18
CA VAL A 62 -4.33 13.30 -1.33
C VAL A 62 -3.92 13.44 0.13
N VAL A 63 -4.61 14.33 0.85
CA VAL A 63 -4.48 14.49 2.30
C VAL A 63 -5.84 14.27 2.94
N ILE A 64 -5.87 13.46 3.99
CA ILE A 64 -7.06 13.17 4.79
C ILE A 64 -6.74 13.46 6.24
N GLU A 65 -7.63 14.20 6.89
CA GLU A 65 -7.58 14.49 8.31
C GLU A 65 -8.89 14.06 8.95
N VAL A 66 -8.80 13.26 10.01
CA VAL A 66 -9.95 12.75 10.78
C VAL A 66 -9.63 12.79 12.27
N ASP A 67 -10.66 12.83 13.11
CA ASP A 67 -10.45 12.88 14.56
C ASP A 67 -10.06 11.50 15.12
N ASN A 68 -10.52 10.41 14.50
CA ASN A 68 -10.22 9.04 14.90
C ASN A 68 -10.31 8.06 13.73
N TYR A 69 -9.87 6.81 13.95
CA TYR A 69 -9.75 5.82 12.87
C TYR A 69 -11.09 5.37 12.28
N THR A 70 -12.20 5.46 13.02
CA THR A 70 -13.52 5.01 12.52
C THR A 70 -14.06 5.91 11.41
N GLU A 71 -13.64 7.17 11.37
CA GLU A 71 -14.03 8.13 10.33
C GLU A 71 -13.36 7.86 8.98
N LEU A 72 -12.35 6.98 8.92
CA LEU A 72 -11.61 6.66 7.68
C LEU A 72 -12.43 5.83 6.68
N GLU A 73 -13.40 5.04 7.14
CA GLU A 73 -14.23 4.20 6.25
C GLU A 73 -15.13 5.03 5.31
N GLY A 74 -15.48 6.26 5.71
CA GLY A 74 -16.35 7.16 4.95
C GLY A 74 -15.61 8.16 4.05
N CYS A 75 -14.30 8.29 4.20
CA CYS A 75 -13.51 9.14 3.32
C CYS A 75 -13.32 8.44 1.97
N ASN A 76 -13.41 9.19 0.86
CA ASN A 76 -12.90 8.79 -0.47
C ASN A 76 -11.37 8.70 -0.49
N ALA A 77 -10.78 8.15 0.58
CA ALA A 77 -9.41 7.72 0.60
C ALA A 77 -9.22 6.68 -0.48
N SER A 78 -8.03 6.68 -1.10
CA SER A 78 -7.59 5.52 -1.85
C SER A 78 -7.90 4.28 -0.99
N MET A 79 -8.57 3.28 -1.57
CA MET A 79 -9.15 2.13 -0.88
C MET A 79 -8.17 1.39 0.06
N LEU A 80 -6.87 1.64 -0.10
CA LEU A 80 -5.78 1.14 0.72
C LEU A 80 -5.59 1.88 2.05
N LEU A 81 -5.78 3.20 2.09
CA LEU A 81 -5.56 3.98 3.32
C LEU A 81 -6.65 3.74 4.36
N SER A 82 -7.90 3.56 3.93
CA SER A 82 -9.01 3.19 4.82
C SER A 82 -8.87 1.76 5.37
N ARG A 83 -8.22 0.85 4.63
CA ARG A 83 -7.97 -0.55 5.04
C ARG A 83 -6.86 -0.72 6.08
N ILE A 84 -5.98 0.26 6.28
CA ILE A 84 -4.94 0.20 7.33
C ILE A 84 -5.57 0.36 8.73
N ALA A 85 -6.76 0.95 8.81
CA ALA A 85 -7.45 1.27 10.05
C ALA A 85 -8.56 0.27 10.45
N SER A 86 -8.94 -0.65 9.56
CA SER A 86 -9.97 -1.69 9.76
C SER A 86 -9.40 -2.99 10.30
#